data_AF-A0A8J8AWD3-F1
#
_entry.id   AF-A0A8J8AWD3-F1
#
_cell.length_a   1.000
_cell.length_b   1.000
_cell.length_c   1.000
_cell.angle_alpha   90.00
_cell.angle_beta   90.00
_cell.angle_gamma   90.00
#
_symmetry.space_group_name_H-M   'P 1'
#
loop_
_entity.id
_entity.type
_entity.pdbx_description
1 polymer ?
#
loop_
_entity_poly.entity_id
_entity_poly.type
_entity_poly.pdbx_seq_one_letter_code
_entity_poly.pdbx_strand_id
1 'polypeptide(L)'
;GDKLFANPRNAAAGSLRQLDAEITAARPLRFFAYSWGKLSEQLARTQFDAIDRLQALGFQINPLTTLCDGPNAMLKVYRSIEAQRSTLGYDIDGVVYKVNDLTLQTRLGFRSTTPRWAIAHKFPAELAWTRLEAIDIQVGRTGALSPVARLKPVTVGGVVVSNATLHNEDYIAGRDSKGQPIREGRDIRLGDWVQVYRAGDVIPKIADVDLAQRPAGALPYNFPHICPECGSEATREQGDSVRRCSGGLICPAQAIERLKHFVSRGAFDIEGLGAKQIEMFFNDTDLPIKTPAEIFTLAARDAQNGVKRLKNRDGFGERSTQNLFAAIEAKRQIPLDRLIFSLGIRHVGEAASGLLAQHYSTWPAFEVAMTKAEPGTPEWLDLTAIAGIGTVVASSLVATFRNPSERDAIDALIVQLQVQTQLARRVIDSPIAGKTVVFTGTLEKMTRDEAKARAQAMGAKVSLSVSAKTDLVIAGPGAGSKAKVAQSLGIKIIDEDEWIALAGHE
;
A
#
# COMPACT_ATOMS: atom_id res chain seq x y z
N GLY A 1 7.87 28.33 -25.07
CA GLY A 1 8.86 28.24 -23.99
C GLY A 1 8.47 27.06 -23.14
N ASP A 2 9.36 26.08 -23.00
CA ASP A 2 9.04 24.84 -22.30
C ASP A 2 8.82 25.08 -20.80
N LYS A 3 7.95 24.25 -20.20
CA LYS A 3 7.65 24.32 -18.78
C LYS A 3 8.90 23.95 -17.97
N LEU A 4 9.39 24.88 -17.15
CA LEU A 4 10.52 24.64 -16.25
C LEU A 4 10.20 23.51 -15.25
N PHE A 5 11.19 22.67 -14.96
CA PHE A 5 11.08 21.63 -13.95
C PHE A 5 11.08 22.25 -12.55
N ALA A 6 10.29 21.68 -11.63
CA ALA A 6 10.10 22.24 -10.29
C ALA A 6 11.28 21.99 -9.34
N ASN A 7 12.07 20.93 -9.55
CA ASN A 7 13.26 20.61 -8.74
C ASN A 7 14.18 19.63 -9.50
N PRO A 8 15.42 19.41 -9.03
CA PRO A 8 16.36 18.48 -9.63
C PRO A 8 15.84 17.04 -9.77
N ARG A 9 15.03 16.54 -8.82
CA ARG A 9 14.43 15.19 -8.90
C ARG A 9 13.48 15.07 -10.10
N ASN A 10 12.61 16.05 -10.31
CA ASN A 10 11.70 16.09 -11.46
C ASN A 10 12.46 16.32 -12.77
N ALA A 11 13.50 17.16 -12.76
CA ALA A 11 14.35 17.40 -13.92
C ALA A 11 15.10 16.12 -14.35
N ALA A 12 15.67 15.37 -13.41
CA ALA A 12 16.35 14.11 -13.69
C ALA A 12 15.39 13.05 -14.25
N ALA A 13 14.22 12.88 -13.63
CA ALA A 13 13.21 11.93 -14.12
C ALA A 13 12.69 12.28 -15.52
N GLY A 14 12.44 13.56 -15.78
CA GLY A 14 12.03 14.03 -17.12
C GLY A 14 13.14 13.88 -18.14
N SER A 15 14.39 14.14 -17.76
CA SER A 15 15.55 14.01 -18.64
C SER A 15 15.86 12.55 -19.01
N LEU A 16 15.64 11.60 -18.10
CA LEU A 16 15.91 10.17 -18.34
C LEU A 16 14.79 9.47 -19.14
N ARG A 17 13.54 9.96 -19.05
CA ARG A 17 12.37 9.34 -19.68
C ARG A 17 12.06 9.96 -21.05
N GLN A 18 13.07 10.04 -21.91
CA GLN A 18 12.96 10.55 -23.27
C GLN A 18 12.91 9.39 -24.26
N LEU A 19 12.09 9.52 -25.30
CA LEU A 19 12.09 8.56 -26.42
C LEU A 19 13.36 8.70 -27.27
N ASP A 20 13.82 9.94 -27.43
CA ASP A 20 15.07 10.26 -28.09
C ASP A 20 16.21 10.33 -27.06
N ALA A 21 17.20 9.45 -27.21
CA ALA A 21 18.35 9.36 -26.32
C ALA A 21 19.27 10.60 -26.40
N GLU A 22 19.29 11.32 -27.53
CA GLU A 22 20.10 12.53 -27.70
C GLU A 22 19.66 13.65 -26.75
N ILE A 23 18.36 13.74 -26.46
CA ILE A 23 17.83 14.67 -25.45
C ILE A 23 18.38 14.34 -24.07
N THR A 24 18.53 13.05 -23.75
CA THR A 24 19.11 12.61 -22.47
C THR A 24 20.60 12.91 -22.43
N ALA A 25 21.33 12.64 -23.53
CA ALA A 25 22.76 12.87 -23.66
C ALA A 25 23.15 14.34 -23.48
N ALA A 26 22.30 15.26 -23.93
CA ALA A 26 22.50 16.71 -23.74
C ALA A 26 22.30 17.20 -22.29
N ARG A 27 21.83 16.35 -21.38
CA ARG A 27 21.56 16.71 -19.97
C ARG A 27 22.70 16.19 -19.09
N PRO A 28 23.19 16.98 -18.10
CA PRO A 28 24.34 16.61 -17.28
C PRO A 28 23.95 15.61 -16.16
N LEU A 29 23.33 14.49 -16.52
CA LEU A 29 22.96 13.44 -15.58
C LEU A 29 24.22 12.78 -14.97
N ARG A 30 24.10 12.40 -13.69
CA ARG A 30 25.14 11.74 -12.89
C ARG A 30 24.48 10.65 -12.04
N PHE A 31 25.27 9.69 -11.56
CA PHE A 31 24.77 8.51 -10.85
C PHE A 31 25.70 8.09 -9.72
N PHE A 32 25.12 7.66 -8.60
CA PHE A 32 25.84 6.97 -7.52
C PHE A 32 25.26 5.58 -7.31
N ALA A 33 26.11 4.56 -7.30
CA ALA A 33 25.73 3.20 -6.96
C ALA A 33 25.67 3.01 -5.44
N TYR A 34 24.60 2.39 -4.95
CA TYR A 34 24.38 2.20 -3.50
C TYR A 34 23.70 0.86 -3.12
N SER A 35 23.26 0.07 -4.10
CA SER A 35 22.61 -1.23 -3.90
C SER A 35 22.66 -2.06 -5.18
N TRP A 36 22.28 -3.32 -5.08
CA TRP A 36 22.20 -4.27 -6.19
C TRP A 36 20.85 -5.00 -6.18
N GLY A 37 20.53 -5.62 -7.31
CA GLY A 37 19.37 -6.49 -7.47
C GLY A 37 19.81 -7.95 -7.60
N LYS A 38 19.60 -8.52 -8.79
CA LYS A 38 20.03 -9.88 -9.12
C LYS A 38 21.55 -9.99 -9.13
N LEU A 39 22.09 -11.03 -8.51
CA LEU A 39 23.50 -11.36 -8.48
C LEU A 39 23.73 -12.79 -8.97
N SER A 40 24.83 -13.03 -9.68
CA SER A 40 25.35 -14.38 -9.96
C SER A 40 26.15 -14.94 -8.80
N GLU A 41 26.81 -14.05 -8.05
CA GLU A 41 27.63 -14.36 -6.87
C GLU A 41 27.51 -13.22 -5.85
N GLN A 42 27.75 -13.52 -4.59
CA GLN A 42 27.69 -12.51 -3.53
C GLN A 42 28.81 -11.48 -3.72
N LEU A 43 28.47 -10.18 -3.70
CA LEU A 43 29.46 -9.10 -3.90
C LEU A 43 30.48 -9.02 -2.77
N ALA A 44 30.03 -9.19 -1.53
CA ALA A 44 30.87 -9.20 -0.32
C ALA A 44 30.08 -9.74 0.89
N ARG A 45 30.70 -9.80 2.07
CA ARG A 45 30.02 -10.15 3.34
C ARG A 45 29.36 -8.94 4.01
N THR A 46 29.84 -7.72 3.73
CA THR A 46 29.31 -6.48 4.30
C THR A 46 28.82 -5.51 3.24
N GLN A 47 27.92 -4.60 3.62
CA GLN A 47 27.39 -3.54 2.78
C GLN A 47 28.49 -2.58 2.33
N PHE A 48 29.44 -2.26 3.21
CA PHE A 48 30.55 -1.36 2.91
C PHE A 48 31.49 -1.98 1.86
N ASP A 49 31.93 -3.23 2.07
CA ASP A 49 32.77 -3.94 1.10
C ASP A 49 32.06 -4.14 -0.25
N ALA A 50 30.73 -4.30 -0.24
CA ALA A 50 29.95 -4.40 -1.47
C ALA A 50 29.92 -3.07 -2.24
N ILE A 51 29.92 -1.92 -1.56
CA ILE A 51 30.04 -0.60 -2.20
C ILE A 51 31.44 -0.42 -2.79
N ASP A 52 32.48 -0.83 -2.07
CA ASP A 52 33.86 -0.80 -2.59
C ASP A 52 34.02 -1.72 -3.81
N ARG A 53 33.37 -2.89 -3.80
CA ARG A 53 33.32 -3.78 -4.96
C ARG A 53 32.63 -3.13 -6.16
N LEU A 54 31.54 -2.38 -5.94
CA LEU A 54 30.90 -1.61 -7.02
C LEU A 54 31.83 -0.55 -7.60
N GLN A 55 32.62 0.13 -6.76
CA GLN A 55 33.63 1.06 -7.24
C GLN A 55 34.70 0.36 -8.08
N ALA A 56 35.19 -0.80 -7.64
CA ALA A 56 36.15 -1.62 -8.40
C ALA A 56 35.59 -2.11 -9.75
N LEU A 57 34.26 -2.20 -9.89
CA LEU A 57 33.56 -2.53 -11.14
C LEU A 57 33.33 -1.29 -12.05
N GLY A 58 33.80 -0.11 -11.65
CA GLY A 58 33.72 1.12 -12.45
C GLY A 58 32.52 2.01 -12.15
N PHE A 59 31.71 1.69 -11.14
CA PHE A 59 30.62 2.56 -10.71
C PHE A 59 31.14 3.74 -9.88
N GLN A 60 30.49 4.89 -10.02
CA GLN A 60 30.70 6.00 -9.09
C GLN A 60 29.97 5.72 -7.77
N ILE A 61 30.67 5.88 -6.65
CA ILE A 61 30.10 5.74 -5.30
C ILE A 61 30.06 7.10 -4.60
N ASN A 62 29.19 7.24 -3.60
CA ASN A 62 29.09 8.49 -2.86
C ASN A 62 30.28 8.61 -1.88
N PRO A 63 31.13 9.64 -1.99
CA PRO A 63 32.32 9.81 -1.16
C PRO A 63 32.01 10.07 0.33
N LEU A 64 30.76 10.39 0.67
CA LEU A 64 30.30 10.60 2.04
C LEU A 64 29.84 9.30 2.74
N THR A 65 29.95 8.15 2.08
CA THR A 65 29.60 6.86 2.67
C THR A 65 30.60 6.52 3.79
N THR A 66 30.10 6.27 5.01
CA THR A 66 30.94 6.05 6.19
C THR A 66 30.43 4.87 7.01
N LEU A 67 31.34 4.01 7.46
CA LEU A 67 31.03 2.99 8.47
C LEU A 67 30.92 3.65 9.85
N CYS A 68 29.80 3.44 10.53
CA CYS A 68 29.52 4.04 11.84
C CYS A 68 29.36 2.96 12.90
N ASP A 69 30.10 3.10 14.01
CA ASP A 69 29.91 2.25 15.19
C ASP A 69 28.90 2.89 16.14
N GLY A 70 27.66 2.39 16.08
CA GLY A 70 26.56 2.81 16.93
C GLY A 70 25.89 4.16 16.58
N PRO A 71 24.78 4.50 17.27
CA PRO A 71 23.94 5.65 16.91
C PRO A 71 24.63 7.02 17.03
N ASN A 72 25.55 7.18 17.99
CA ASN A 72 26.24 8.46 18.18
C ASN A 72 27.16 8.79 17.01
N ALA A 73 27.86 7.80 16.45
CA ALA A 73 28.67 7.99 15.24
C ALA A 73 27.79 8.34 14.03
N MET A 74 26.66 7.63 13.87
CA MET A 74 25.67 7.90 12.83
C MET A 74 25.14 9.36 12.89
N LEU A 75 24.76 9.83 14.09
CA LEU A 75 24.27 11.20 14.28
C LEU A 75 25.32 12.28 14.02
N LYS A 76 26.60 12.01 14.31
CA LYS A 76 27.70 12.93 13.95
C LYS A 76 27.83 13.07 12.43
N VAL A 77 27.79 11.95 11.69
CA VAL A 77 27.82 11.96 10.23
C VAL A 77 26.61 12.70 9.66
N TYR A 78 25.40 12.42 10.18
CA TYR A 78 24.18 13.12 9.79
C TYR A 78 24.31 14.64 9.91
N ARG A 79 24.75 15.15 11.07
CA ARG A 79 24.91 16.61 11.30
C ARG A 79 25.98 17.22 10.40
N SER A 80 27.05 16.48 10.13
CA SER A 80 28.10 16.92 9.21
C SER A 80 27.57 17.07 7.78
N ILE A 81 26.80 16.08 7.29
CA ILE A 81 26.20 16.12 5.95
C ILE A 81 25.11 17.20 5.89
N GLU A 82 24.30 17.37 6.94
CA GLU A 82 23.31 18.44 7.06
C GLU A 82 23.94 19.83 6.90
N ALA A 83 25.05 20.08 7.59
CA ALA A 83 25.78 21.35 7.51
C ALA A 83 26.39 21.61 6.12
N GLN A 84 26.76 20.55 5.40
CA GLN A 84 27.31 20.63 4.04
C GLN A 84 26.24 20.65 2.95
N ARG A 85 24.96 20.44 3.28
CA ARG A 85 23.88 20.22 2.30
C ARG A 85 23.83 21.26 1.19
N SER A 86 24.04 22.54 1.51
CA SER A 86 23.99 23.64 0.55
C SER A 86 25.20 23.72 -0.39
N THR A 87 26.30 23.01 -0.10
CA THR A 87 27.57 23.10 -0.84
C THR A 87 27.90 21.85 -1.67
N LEU A 88 27.08 20.79 -1.59
CA LEU A 88 27.34 19.52 -2.29
C LEU A 88 27.21 19.61 -3.82
N GLY A 89 26.53 20.63 -4.36
CA GLY A 89 26.27 20.76 -5.79
C GLY A 89 25.18 19.81 -6.32
N TYR A 90 24.48 19.11 -5.43
CA TYR A 90 23.30 18.29 -5.73
C TYR A 90 22.37 18.24 -4.52
N ASP A 91 21.08 18.04 -4.78
CA ASP A 91 20.08 17.95 -3.71
C ASP A 91 20.14 16.60 -2.99
N ILE A 92 20.07 16.67 -1.66
CA ILE A 92 19.83 15.53 -0.78
C ILE A 92 18.70 15.86 0.19
N ASP A 93 17.96 14.83 0.61
CA ASP A 93 16.81 14.93 1.51
C ASP A 93 17.04 14.24 2.87
N GLY A 94 18.23 13.67 3.08
CA GLY A 94 18.63 13.00 4.31
C GLY A 94 19.82 12.08 4.11
N VAL A 95 19.99 11.15 5.06
CA VAL A 95 20.96 10.05 4.99
C VAL A 95 20.24 8.72 5.12
N VAL A 96 20.85 7.64 4.63
CA VAL A 96 20.30 6.28 4.79
C VAL A 96 21.24 5.48 5.68
N TYR A 97 20.72 4.97 6.79
CA TYR A 97 21.41 4.00 7.63
C TYR A 97 21.07 2.60 7.17
N LYS A 98 22.07 1.73 7.06
CA LYS A 98 21.94 0.32 6.71
C LYS A 98 22.73 -0.52 7.70
N VAL A 99 22.19 -1.66 8.10
CA VAL A 99 22.96 -2.69 8.82
C VAL A 99 24.10 -3.14 7.91
N ASN A 100 25.34 -3.12 8.42
CA ASN A 100 26.51 -3.41 7.58
C ASN A 100 26.65 -4.90 7.25
N ASP A 101 26.32 -5.79 8.18
CA ASP A 101 26.38 -7.25 7.96
C ASP A 101 25.23 -7.72 7.05
N LEU A 102 25.56 -8.33 5.89
CA LEU A 102 24.56 -8.77 4.92
C LEU A 102 23.79 -10.02 5.37
N THR A 103 24.36 -10.86 6.22
CA THR A 103 23.64 -12.00 6.82
C THR A 103 22.51 -11.50 7.73
N LEU A 104 22.77 -10.42 8.49
CA LEU A 104 21.73 -9.77 9.28
C LEU A 104 20.66 -9.10 8.41
N GLN A 105 21.03 -8.50 7.27
CA GLN A 105 20.04 -7.96 6.33
C GLN A 105 19.09 -9.05 5.82
N THR A 106 19.62 -10.21 5.44
CA THR A 106 18.83 -11.37 5.00
C THR A 106 17.87 -11.83 6.09
N ARG A 107 18.37 -12.01 7.31
CA ARG A 107 17.55 -12.43 8.46
C ARG A 107 16.45 -11.43 8.83
N LEU A 108 16.76 -10.14 8.80
CA LEU A 108 15.80 -9.07 9.07
C LEU A 108 14.75 -8.96 7.96
N GLY A 109 15.12 -9.25 6.71
CA GLY A 109 14.23 -9.30 5.57
C GLY A 109 13.50 -7.97 5.30
N PHE A 110 12.30 -8.09 4.74
CA PHE A 110 11.50 -6.96 4.27
C PHE A 110 10.10 -6.96 4.90
N ARG A 111 9.52 -5.76 5.02
CA ARG A 111 8.07 -5.55 5.07
C ARG A 111 7.53 -5.57 3.64
N SER A 112 6.22 -5.36 3.46
CA SER A 112 5.60 -5.34 2.12
C SER A 112 6.30 -4.42 1.11
N THR A 113 6.82 -3.28 1.55
CA THR A 113 7.40 -2.25 0.65
C THR A 113 8.77 -1.73 1.08
N THR A 114 9.29 -2.14 2.24
CA THR A 114 10.49 -1.54 2.85
C THR A 114 11.37 -2.59 3.55
N PRO A 115 12.71 -2.47 3.49
CA PRO A 115 13.60 -3.34 4.26
C PRO A 115 13.48 -3.08 5.77
N ARG A 116 13.68 -4.11 6.60
CA ARG A 116 13.76 -3.94 8.06
C ARG A 116 15.14 -3.50 8.55
N TRP A 117 16.16 -3.66 7.71
CA TRP A 117 17.57 -3.44 8.00
C TRP A 117 18.10 -2.07 7.54
N ALA A 118 17.24 -1.20 7.01
CA ALA A 118 17.61 0.15 6.60
C ALA A 118 16.53 1.18 6.93
N ILE A 119 16.96 2.42 7.16
CA ILE A 119 16.07 3.56 7.41
C ILE A 119 16.64 4.83 6.75
N ALA A 120 15.76 5.64 6.15
CA ALA A 120 16.11 6.97 5.70
C ALA A 120 15.84 7.97 6.84
N HIS A 121 16.91 8.59 7.37
CA HIS A 121 16.83 9.68 8.33
C HIS A 121 16.83 10.99 7.54
N LYS A 122 15.64 11.55 7.33
CA LYS A 122 15.42 12.78 6.56
C LYS A 122 15.87 14.02 7.33
N PHE A 123 16.35 15.03 6.61
CA PHE A 123 16.57 16.36 7.19
C PHE A 123 15.25 16.99 7.62
N PRO A 124 15.28 17.99 8.54
CA PRO A 124 14.11 18.78 8.84
C PRO A 124 13.51 19.33 7.54
N ALA A 125 12.21 19.14 7.37
CA ALA A 125 11.50 19.61 6.20
C ALA A 125 11.58 21.15 6.13
N GLU A 126 11.72 21.68 4.92
CA GLU A 126 11.55 23.12 4.73
C GLU A 126 10.12 23.53 5.13
N LEU A 127 10.04 24.60 5.92
CA LEU A 127 8.80 25.18 6.40
C LEU A 127 8.56 26.48 5.63
N ALA A 128 7.32 26.71 5.21
CA ALA A 128 6.90 28.02 4.72
C ALA A 128 5.57 28.39 5.35
N TRP A 129 5.38 29.69 5.57
CA TRP A 129 4.10 30.21 6.04
C TRP A 129 3.26 30.71 4.87
N THR A 130 1.97 30.42 4.91
CA THR A 130 1.01 30.89 3.92
C THR A 130 -0.39 31.03 4.53
N ARG A 131 -1.35 31.52 3.74
CA ARG A 131 -2.73 31.69 4.18
C ARG A 131 -3.60 30.51 3.77
N LEU A 132 -4.41 30.03 4.71
CA LEU A 132 -5.46 29.05 4.45
C LEU A 132 -6.69 29.76 3.86
N GLU A 133 -6.98 29.49 2.59
CA GLU A 133 -8.06 30.15 1.85
C GLU A 133 -9.38 29.39 1.95
N ALA A 134 -9.33 28.05 1.84
CA ALA A 134 -10.51 27.19 1.95
C ALA A 134 -10.16 25.81 2.50
N ILE A 135 -11.17 25.05 2.94
CA ILE A 135 -11.06 23.63 3.25
C ILE A 135 -12.13 22.89 2.45
N ASP A 136 -11.69 22.11 1.47
CA ASP A 136 -12.57 21.26 0.67
C ASP A 136 -12.62 19.85 1.27
N ILE A 137 -13.78 19.20 1.17
CA ILE A 137 -13.94 17.81 1.60
C ILE A 137 -14.00 16.91 0.38
N GLN A 138 -13.02 16.02 0.26
CA GLN A 138 -13.00 14.98 -0.76
C GLN A 138 -13.58 13.69 -0.20
N VAL A 139 -14.47 13.03 -0.95
CA VAL A 139 -15.03 11.74 -0.56
C VAL A 139 -14.25 10.63 -1.24
N GLY A 140 -13.51 9.85 -0.44
CA GLY A 140 -12.73 8.71 -0.94
C GLY A 140 -13.58 7.49 -1.24
N ARG A 141 -12.94 6.45 -1.82
CA ARG A 141 -13.62 5.19 -2.26
C ARG A 141 -14.48 4.52 -1.19
N THR A 142 -14.06 4.55 0.07
CA THR A 142 -14.77 3.93 1.21
C THR A 142 -15.66 4.94 1.94
N GLY A 143 -16.03 6.03 1.27
CA GLY A 143 -16.79 7.13 1.84
C GLY A 143 -16.00 8.07 2.75
N ALA A 144 -14.69 7.89 2.95
CA ALA A 144 -13.88 8.73 3.84
C ALA A 144 -13.91 10.20 3.43
N LEU A 145 -14.42 11.07 4.30
CA LEU A 145 -14.38 12.52 4.11
C LEU A 145 -12.99 13.02 4.49
N SER A 146 -12.19 13.37 3.49
CA SER A 146 -10.81 13.80 3.63
C SER A 146 -10.72 15.31 3.43
N PRO A 147 -10.38 16.08 4.47
CA PRO A 147 -10.22 17.53 4.33
C PRO A 147 -8.91 17.89 3.62
N VAL A 148 -9.01 18.81 2.66
CA VAL A 148 -7.89 19.35 1.90
C VAL A 148 -7.89 20.87 2.06
N ALA A 149 -6.82 21.38 2.65
CA ALA A 149 -6.56 22.82 2.72
C ALA A 149 -6.22 23.36 1.33
N ARG A 150 -6.93 24.40 0.91
CA ARG A 150 -6.58 25.27 -0.22
C ARG A 150 -5.77 26.44 0.32
N LEU A 151 -4.56 26.58 -0.17
CA LEU A 151 -3.57 27.52 0.34
C LEU A 151 -3.28 28.58 -0.71
N LYS A 152 -3.05 29.81 -0.26
CA LYS A 152 -2.40 30.81 -1.10
C LYS A 152 -1.06 30.22 -1.58
N PRO A 153 -0.77 30.21 -2.90
CA PRO A 153 0.42 29.53 -3.43
C PRO A 153 1.71 29.98 -2.74
N VAL A 154 2.48 29.02 -2.25
CA VAL A 154 3.75 29.24 -1.54
C VAL A 154 4.80 28.23 -1.97
N THR A 155 6.06 28.61 -2.04
CA THR A 155 7.15 27.69 -2.38
C THR A 155 7.67 26.97 -1.14
N VAL A 156 7.74 25.63 -1.19
CA VAL A 156 8.29 24.77 -0.12
C VAL A 156 9.20 23.71 -0.75
N GLY A 157 10.51 23.72 -0.44
CA GLY A 157 11.45 22.78 -1.06
C GLY A 157 11.49 22.90 -2.58
N GLY A 158 11.52 24.14 -3.10
CA GLY A 158 11.53 24.46 -4.53
C GLY A 158 10.22 24.22 -5.30
N VAL A 159 9.18 23.65 -4.68
CA VAL A 159 7.89 23.35 -5.33
C VAL A 159 6.81 24.30 -4.82
N VAL A 160 6.01 24.84 -5.75
CA VAL A 160 4.82 25.62 -5.41
C VAL A 160 3.74 24.68 -4.83
N VAL A 161 3.38 24.93 -3.59
CA VAL A 161 2.31 24.25 -2.84
C VAL A 161 1.10 25.17 -2.78
N SER A 162 -0.04 24.67 -3.26
CA SER A 162 -1.35 25.31 -3.14
C SER A 162 -2.39 24.43 -2.44
N ASN A 163 -2.02 23.20 -2.09
CA ASN A 163 -2.89 22.24 -1.43
C ASN A 163 -2.12 21.48 -0.36
N ALA A 164 -2.73 21.25 0.79
CA ALA A 164 -2.18 20.40 1.85
C ALA A 164 -3.26 19.51 2.46
N THR A 165 -2.91 18.29 2.85
CA THR A 165 -3.86 17.43 3.57
C THR A 165 -4.03 17.91 5.00
N LEU A 166 -5.27 17.87 5.48
CA LEU A 166 -5.63 18.12 6.88
C LEU A 166 -5.96 16.82 7.63
N HIS A 167 -5.65 15.65 7.05
CA HIS A 167 -5.89 14.32 7.63
C HIS A 167 -7.36 13.98 7.90
N ASN A 168 -7.98 14.58 8.93
CA ASN A 168 -9.33 14.30 9.39
C ASN A 168 -9.86 15.43 10.31
N GLU A 169 -11.09 15.28 10.81
CA GLU A 169 -11.74 16.27 11.68
C GLU A 169 -10.99 16.51 13.00
N ASP A 170 -10.39 15.47 13.59
CA ASP A 170 -9.58 15.58 14.82
C ASP A 170 -8.32 16.42 14.58
N TYR A 171 -7.64 16.17 13.47
CA TYR A 171 -6.45 16.91 13.11
C TYR A 171 -6.76 18.38 12.84
N ILE A 172 -7.94 18.73 12.31
CA ILE A 172 -8.36 20.15 12.22
C ILE A 172 -8.59 20.72 13.63
N ALA A 173 -9.19 19.95 14.53
CA ALA A 173 -9.49 20.34 15.90
C ALA A 173 -8.28 20.39 16.84
N GLY A 174 -7.05 20.14 16.37
CA GLY A 174 -5.87 20.13 17.26
C GLY A 174 -5.68 18.83 18.01
N ARG A 175 -6.11 17.68 17.47
CA ARG A 175 -5.98 16.37 18.12
C ARG A 175 -5.34 15.31 17.21
N ASP A 176 -4.63 14.35 17.81
CA ASP A 176 -4.15 13.15 17.15
C ASP A 176 -5.24 12.05 17.08
N SER A 177 -4.90 10.89 16.51
CA SER A 177 -5.81 9.75 16.38
C SER A 177 -6.21 9.10 17.72
N LYS A 178 -5.57 9.45 18.84
CA LYS A 178 -5.90 9.02 20.20
C LYS A 178 -6.65 10.10 20.97
N GLY A 179 -7.00 11.21 20.31
CA GLY A 179 -7.65 12.36 20.92
C GLY A 179 -6.72 13.24 21.76
N GLN A 180 -5.41 13.00 21.73
CA GLN A 180 -4.43 13.82 22.47
C GLN A 180 -4.17 15.13 21.72
N PRO A 181 -3.91 16.24 22.44
CA PRO A 181 -3.67 17.53 21.80
C PRO A 181 -2.39 17.49 20.94
N ILE A 182 -2.49 18.04 19.74
CA ILE A 182 -1.36 18.38 18.86
C ILE A 182 -1.33 19.88 18.65
N ARG A 183 -0.16 20.44 18.32
CA ARG A 183 0.04 21.90 18.24
C ARG A 183 -0.47 22.61 19.51
N GLU A 184 -0.24 21.99 20.67
CA GLU A 184 -0.71 22.48 21.97
C GLU A 184 -2.23 22.72 22.03
N GLY A 185 -3.01 21.96 21.24
CA GLY A 185 -4.47 22.08 21.17
C GLY A 185 -4.98 23.14 20.19
N ARG A 186 -4.10 23.76 19.39
CA ARG A 186 -4.49 24.73 18.37
C ARG A 186 -5.28 24.08 17.23
N ASP A 187 -6.50 24.58 17.03
CA ASP A 187 -7.35 24.27 15.89
C ASP A 187 -6.94 25.06 14.64
N ILE A 188 -7.36 24.57 13.47
CA ILE A 188 -7.14 25.22 12.18
C ILE A 188 -8.48 25.83 11.71
N ARG A 189 -8.45 27.11 11.32
CA ARG A 189 -9.61 27.89 10.89
C ARG A 189 -9.37 28.55 9.55
N LEU A 190 -10.45 28.78 8.81
CA LEU A 190 -10.39 29.52 7.54
C LEU A 190 -9.77 30.90 7.75
N GLY A 191 -8.87 31.28 6.84
CA GLY A 191 -8.15 32.54 6.90
C GLY A 191 -6.89 32.55 7.77
N ASP A 192 -6.61 31.47 8.52
CA ASP A 192 -5.42 31.35 9.36
C ASP A 192 -4.11 31.50 8.57
N TRP A 193 -3.11 32.05 9.24
CA TRP A 193 -1.72 32.00 8.80
C TRP A 193 -1.12 30.68 9.27
N VAL A 194 -0.82 29.79 8.33
CA VAL A 194 -0.50 28.38 8.58
C VAL A 194 0.92 28.05 8.13
N GLN A 195 1.61 27.24 8.92
CA GLN A 195 2.93 26.73 8.59
C GLN A 195 2.78 25.43 7.80
N VAL A 196 3.37 25.36 6.61
CA VAL A 196 3.24 24.25 5.67
C VAL A 196 4.60 23.62 5.45
N TYR A 197 4.63 22.30 5.37
CA TYR A 197 5.83 21.52 5.09
C TYR A 197 5.51 20.36 4.16
N ARG A 198 6.52 19.77 3.53
CA ARG A 198 6.37 18.58 2.69
C ARG A 198 6.85 17.34 3.45
N ALA A 199 5.91 16.50 3.87
CA ALA A 199 6.23 15.23 4.52
C ALA A 199 6.97 14.31 3.55
N GLY A 200 8.17 13.89 3.93
CA GLY A 200 9.05 13.07 3.10
C GLY A 200 9.37 13.71 1.74
N ASP A 201 9.39 15.05 1.69
CA ASP A 201 9.55 15.85 0.46
C ASP A 201 8.55 15.54 -0.65
N VAL A 202 7.36 15.01 -0.32
CA VAL A 202 6.34 14.68 -1.32
C VAL A 202 4.97 15.25 -0.96
N ILE A 203 4.47 15.00 0.25
CA ILE A 203 3.06 15.29 0.59
C ILE A 203 2.98 16.55 1.45
N PRO A 204 2.38 17.66 0.96
CA PRO A 204 2.23 18.86 1.77
C PRO A 204 1.24 18.67 2.93
N LYS A 205 1.60 19.21 4.10
CA LYS A 205 0.83 19.17 5.35
C LYS A 205 0.95 20.49 6.10
N ILE A 206 -0.03 20.80 6.94
CA ILE A 206 0.03 21.95 7.85
C ILE A 206 0.68 21.53 9.16
N ALA A 207 1.84 22.08 9.51
CA ALA A 207 2.52 21.83 10.78
C ALA A 207 1.87 22.56 11.95
N ASP A 208 1.60 23.86 11.79
CA ASP A 208 1.10 24.74 12.87
C ASP A 208 0.32 25.95 12.34
N VAL A 209 -0.21 26.75 13.26
CA VAL A 209 -0.96 27.99 13.04
C VAL A 209 -0.38 29.11 13.89
N ASP A 210 -0.21 30.29 13.31
CA ASP A 210 0.15 31.51 14.03
C ASP A 210 -1.13 32.22 14.52
N LEU A 211 -1.43 32.05 15.81
CA LEU A 211 -2.61 32.64 16.43
C LEU A 211 -2.57 34.17 16.50
N ALA A 212 -1.38 34.78 16.51
CA ALA A 212 -1.25 36.24 16.54
C ALA A 212 -1.76 36.88 15.24
N GLN A 213 -1.79 36.11 14.15
CA GLN A 213 -2.29 36.54 12.85
C GLN A 213 -3.68 36.00 12.51
N ARG A 214 -4.36 35.33 13.45
CA ARG A 214 -5.71 34.83 13.23
C ARG A 214 -6.67 36.00 13.00
N PRO A 215 -7.41 36.04 11.88
CA PRO A 215 -8.36 37.10 11.62
C PRO A 215 -9.42 37.21 12.74
N ALA A 216 -9.74 38.44 13.12
CA ALA A 216 -10.84 38.69 14.04
C ALA A 216 -12.16 38.12 13.45
N GLY A 217 -12.85 37.27 14.21
CA GLY A 217 -14.07 36.59 13.77
C GLY A 217 -13.86 35.22 13.08
N ALA A 218 -12.63 34.71 13.00
CA ALA A 218 -12.39 33.35 12.50
C ALA A 218 -13.09 32.29 13.38
N LEU A 219 -14.06 31.58 12.80
CA LEU A 219 -14.84 30.54 13.48
C LEU A 219 -14.13 29.18 13.40
N PRO A 220 -14.28 28.32 14.41
CA PRO A 220 -13.88 26.91 14.33
C PRO A 220 -14.48 26.25 13.09
N TYR A 221 -13.71 25.40 12.42
CA TYR A 221 -14.20 24.69 11.24
C TYR A 221 -15.27 23.67 11.63
N ASN A 222 -16.46 23.79 11.04
CA ASN A 222 -17.54 22.83 11.23
C ASN A 222 -17.41 21.71 10.20
N PHE A 223 -16.93 20.55 10.62
CA PHE A 223 -16.75 19.41 9.73
C PHE A 223 -18.12 18.86 9.29
N PRO A 224 -18.33 18.56 8.00
CA PRO A 224 -19.67 18.23 7.54
C PRO A 224 -20.15 16.86 8.04
N HIS A 225 -21.37 16.85 8.55
CA HIS A 225 -22.12 15.66 8.95
C HIS A 225 -23.00 15.09 7.82
N ILE A 226 -23.00 15.76 6.66
CA ILE A 226 -23.69 15.35 5.45
C ILE A 226 -22.66 15.28 4.32
N CYS A 227 -22.71 14.21 3.54
CA CYS A 227 -21.81 14.02 2.40
C CYS A 227 -22.05 15.12 1.35
N PRO A 228 -21.02 15.89 0.94
CA PRO A 228 -21.18 16.95 -0.04
C PRO A 228 -21.47 16.43 -1.46
N GLU A 229 -21.22 15.14 -1.72
CA GLU A 229 -21.35 14.53 -3.05
C GLU A 229 -22.71 13.86 -3.30
N CYS A 230 -23.42 13.43 -2.26
CA CYS A 230 -24.69 12.70 -2.41
C CYS A 230 -25.76 13.04 -1.37
N GLY A 231 -25.48 13.95 -0.42
CA GLY A 231 -26.45 14.35 0.60
C GLY A 231 -26.75 13.29 1.67
N SER A 232 -26.15 12.10 1.60
CA SER A 232 -26.29 11.07 2.64
C SER A 232 -25.60 11.48 3.94
N GLU A 233 -26.01 10.89 5.05
CA GLU A 233 -25.37 11.10 6.34
C GLU A 233 -23.88 10.73 6.31
N ALA A 234 -23.05 11.51 7.00
CA ALA A 234 -21.65 11.22 7.21
C ALA A 234 -21.42 10.82 8.67
N THR A 235 -21.27 9.52 8.91
CA THR A 235 -21.17 8.93 10.25
C THR A 235 -19.73 8.65 10.63
N ARG A 236 -19.45 8.65 11.93
CA ARG A 236 -18.14 8.31 12.49
C ARG A 236 -18.35 7.23 13.54
N GLU A 237 -17.84 6.03 13.26
CA GLU A 237 -17.91 4.88 14.18
C GLU A 237 -17.04 5.14 15.42
N GLN A 238 -17.44 4.55 16.55
CA GLN A 238 -16.67 4.66 17.79
C GLN A 238 -15.27 4.06 17.59
N GLY A 239 -14.24 4.84 17.95
CA GLY A 239 -12.83 4.44 17.80
C GLY A 239 -12.21 4.76 16.44
N ASP A 240 -12.97 5.23 15.46
CA ASP A 240 -12.42 5.71 14.20
C ASP A 240 -12.05 7.20 14.30
N SER A 241 -11.03 7.64 13.56
CA SER A 241 -10.65 9.05 13.42
C SER A 241 -11.26 9.72 12.19
N VAL A 242 -11.89 8.92 11.33
CA VAL A 242 -12.39 9.35 10.02
C VAL A 242 -13.90 9.24 9.97
N ARG A 243 -14.56 10.33 9.58
CA ARG A 243 -15.99 10.36 9.23
C ARG A 243 -16.19 9.86 7.80
N ARG A 244 -17.25 9.09 7.57
CA ARG A 244 -17.54 8.45 6.27
C ARG A 244 -18.96 8.69 5.81
N CYS A 245 -19.12 8.93 4.52
CA CYS A 245 -20.40 8.92 3.83
C CYS A 245 -21.04 7.53 3.91
N SER A 246 -22.26 7.45 4.46
CA SER A 246 -23.08 6.23 4.52
C SER A 246 -23.77 5.90 3.20
N GLY A 247 -23.70 6.79 2.22
CA GLY A 247 -24.37 6.66 0.92
C GLY A 247 -23.88 5.49 0.06
N GLY A 248 -22.79 4.80 0.42
CA GLY A 248 -22.36 3.54 -0.19
C GLY A 248 -22.49 3.48 -1.72
N LEU A 249 -23.55 2.81 -2.20
CA LEU A 249 -23.86 2.59 -3.61
C LEU A 249 -24.45 3.82 -4.32
N ILE A 250 -25.18 4.68 -3.61
CA ILE A 250 -25.80 5.89 -4.19
C ILE A 250 -24.82 7.06 -4.30
N CYS A 251 -23.65 6.98 -3.64
CA CYS A 251 -22.67 8.05 -3.67
C CYS A 251 -21.82 8.00 -4.97
N PRO A 252 -21.93 9.00 -5.86
CA PRO A 252 -21.20 8.99 -7.14
C PRO A 252 -19.68 9.08 -6.93
N ALA A 253 -19.23 9.86 -5.94
CA ALA A 253 -17.80 9.94 -5.61
C ALA A 253 -17.23 8.59 -5.16
N GLN A 254 -17.96 7.82 -4.34
CA GLN A 254 -17.52 6.48 -3.96
C GLN A 254 -17.48 5.54 -5.17
N ALA A 255 -18.47 5.62 -6.08
CA ALA A 255 -18.48 4.81 -7.29
C ALA A 255 -17.29 5.12 -8.21
N ILE A 256 -17.02 6.41 -8.47
CA ILE A 256 -15.87 6.86 -9.27
C ILE A 256 -14.55 6.43 -8.64
N GLU A 257 -14.36 6.65 -7.33
CA GLU A 257 -13.13 6.28 -6.64
C GLU A 257 -12.92 4.77 -6.55
N ARG A 258 -14.01 3.98 -6.44
CA ARG A 258 -13.94 2.50 -6.56
C ARG A 258 -13.45 2.07 -7.94
N LEU A 259 -13.96 2.68 -9.01
CA LEU A 259 -13.50 2.41 -10.38
C LEU A 259 -12.05 2.85 -10.61
N LYS A 260 -11.64 4.01 -10.08
CA LYS A 260 -10.23 4.47 -10.11
C LYS A 260 -9.29 3.50 -9.40
N HIS A 261 -9.71 2.98 -8.26
CA HIS A 261 -8.96 1.93 -7.55
C HIS A 261 -8.87 0.65 -8.38
N PHE A 262 -10.00 0.21 -8.95
CA PHE A 262 -10.09 -1.00 -9.76
C PHE A 262 -9.07 -1.00 -10.92
N VAL A 263 -8.93 0.13 -11.63
CA VAL A 263 -7.99 0.27 -12.76
C VAL A 263 -6.57 0.68 -12.36
N SER A 264 -6.32 0.90 -11.06
CA SER A 264 -5.02 1.36 -10.58
C SER A 264 -3.90 0.36 -10.82
N ARG A 265 -2.65 0.84 -10.77
CA ARG A 265 -1.46 0.01 -11.00
C ARG A 265 -1.37 -1.21 -10.07
N GLY A 266 -1.81 -1.11 -8.82
CA GLY A 266 -1.77 -2.26 -7.89
C GLY A 266 -2.87 -3.30 -8.18
N ALA A 267 -3.97 -2.87 -8.83
CA ALA A 267 -5.11 -3.71 -9.17
C ALA A 267 -4.99 -4.23 -10.61
N PHE A 268 -5.90 -3.84 -11.52
CA PHE A 268 -5.88 -4.34 -12.90
C PHE A 268 -4.80 -3.70 -13.78
N ASP A 269 -4.34 -2.49 -13.46
CA ASP A 269 -3.31 -1.77 -14.22
C ASP A 269 -3.65 -1.70 -15.72
N ILE A 270 -4.81 -1.10 -16.03
CA ILE A 270 -5.30 -0.97 -17.41
C ILE A 270 -4.69 0.28 -18.05
N GLU A 271 -3.76 0.06 -18.98
CA GLU A 271 -3.14 1.16 -19.71
C GLU A 271 -4.18 1.95 -20.52
N GLY A 272 -4.09 3.28 -20.47
CA GLY A 272 -5.04 4.17 -21.13
C GLY A 272 -6.35 4.40 -20.38
N LEU A 273 -6.65 3.65 -19.30
CA LEU A 273 -7.84 3.84 -18.46
C LEU A 273 -7.47 4.41 -17.09
N GLY A 274 -7.09 5.68 -17.06
CA GLY A 274 -6.71 6.38 -15.82
C GLY A 274 -7.88 7.12 -15.15
N ALA A 275 -7.57 7.87 -14.09
CA ALA A 275 -8.57 8.59 -13.30
C ALA A 275 -9.44 9.54 -14.14
N LYS A 276 -8.84 10.26 -15.10
CA LYS A 276 -9.57 11.16 -16.01
C LYS A 276 -10.53 10.40 -16.92
N GLN A 277 -10.12 9.25 -17.44
CA GLN A 277 -10.95 8.43 -18.33
C GLN A 277 -12.10 7.79 -17.55
N ILE A 278 -11.87 7.34 -16.31
CA ILE A 278 -12.94 6.86 -15.44
C ILE A 278 -13.96 7.96 -15.16
N GLU A 279 -13.54 9.17 -14.81
CA GLU A 279 -14.46 10.29 -14.61
C GLU A 279 -15.25 10.62 -15.88
N MET A 280 -14.58 10.63 -17.03
CA MET A 280 -15.21 10.86 -18.33
C MET A 280 -16.27 9.79 -18.63
N PHE A 281 -15.90 8.51 -18.61
CA PHE A 281 -16.84 7.41 -18.87
C PHE A 281 -17.94 7.32 -17.82
N PHE A 282 -17.65 7.63 -16.56
CA PHE A 282 -18.68 7.63 -15.53
C PHE A 282 -19.73 8.70 -15.82
N ASN A 283 -19.35 9.88 -16.31
CA ASN A 283 -20.28 10.96 -16.62
C ASN A 283 -20.87 10.89 -18.04
N ASP A 284 -20.45 9.91 -18.84
CA ASP A 284 -20.92 9.74 -20.21
C ASP A 284 -22.33 9.17 -20.26
N THR A 285 -23.21 9.76 -21.06
CA THR A 285 -24.59 9.27 -21.22
C THR A 285 -24.71 8.17 -22.28
N ASP A 286 -23.82 8.15 -23.26
CA ASP A 286 -23.90 7.28 -24.44
C ASP A 286 -23.07 6.01 -24.29
N LEU A 287 -22.00 6.05 -23.50
CA LEU A 287 -21.12 4.91 -23.23
C LEU A 287 -20.65 4.89 -21.76
N PRO A 288 -21.58 4.78 -20.79
CA PRO A 288 -21.24 4.86 -19.38
C PRO A 288 -20.42 3.67 -18.89
N ILE A 289 -19.50 3.92 -17.95
CA ILE A 289 -18.93 2.88 -17.07
C ILE A 289 -19.32 3.21 -15.63
N LYS A 290 -20.26 2.44 -15.08
CA LYS A 290 -20.76 2.56 -13.70
C LYS A 290 -20.26 1.44 -12.79
N THR A 291 -19.94 0.29 -13.38
CA THR A 291 -19.48 -0.92 -12.66
C THR A 291 -18.18 -1.46 -13.26
N PRO A 292 -17.39 -2.27 -12.51
CA PRO A 292 -16.20 -2.90 -13.06
C PRO A 292 -16.47 -3.82 -14.25
N ALA A 293 -17.58 -4.58 -14.24
CA ALA A 293 -17.96 -5.48 -15.32
C ALA A 293 -18.16 -4.73 -16.66
N GLU A 294 -18.70 -3.51 -16.59
CA GLU A 294 -18.93 -2.63 -17.73
C GLU A 294 -17.65 -2.18 -18.46
N ILE A 295 -16.49 -2.24 -17.80
CA ILE A 295 -15.19 -2.00 -18.43
C ILE A 295 -14.95 -3.08 -19.49
N PHE A 296 -15.20 -4.34 -19.16
CA PHE A 296 -14.92 -5.48 -20.03
C PHE A 296 -15.95 -5.66 -21.15
N THR A 297 -17.12 -5.02 -21.04
CA THR A 297 -18.12 -4.99 -22.11
C THR A 297 -18.03 -3.72 -22.96
N LEU A 298 -17.10 -2.80 -22.65
CA LEU A 298 -16.99 -1.49 -23.27
C LEU A 298 -16.84 -1.56 -24.80
N ALA A 299 -15.98 -2.44 -25.31
CA ALA A 299 -15.74 -2.57 -26.75
C ALA A 299 -17.00 -3.07 -27.51
N ALA A 300 -17.74 -4.01 -26.91
CA ALA A 300 -18.98 -4.52 -27.48
C ALA A 300 -20.09 -3.46 -27.50
N ARG A 301 -20.22 -2.70 -26.39
CA ARG A 301 -21.16 -1.57 -26.30
C ARG A 301 -20.77 -0.43 -27.25
N ASP A 302 -19.48 -0.13 -27.38
CA ASP A 302 -18.98 0.84 -28.35
C ASP A 302 -19.34 0.45 -29.78
N ALA A 303 -19.15 -0.82 -30.17
CA ALA A 303 -19.47 -1.30 -31.52
C ALA A 303 -20.94 -1.07 -31.90
N GLN A 304 -21.84 -1.07 -30.91
CA GLN A 304 -23.27 -0.81 -31.07
C GLN A 304 -23.62 0.70 -31.03
N ASN A 305 -22.67 1.58 -30.73
CA ASN A 305 -22.90 3.01 -30.50
C ASN A 305 -22.91 3.86 -31.80
N GLY A 306 -23.03 3.21 -32.96
CA GLY A 306 -23.23 3.85 -34.26
C GLY A 306 -22.21 4.95 -34.59
N VAL A 307 -22.67 6.18 -34.75
CA VAL A 307 -21.82 7.36 -35.06
C VAL A 307 -21.11 7.89 -33.80
N LYS A 308 -21.66 7.62 -32.60
CA LYS A 308 -21.13 8.10 -31.31
C LYS A 308 -20.01 7.22 -30.74
N ARG A 309 -19.40 6.39 -31.58
CA ARG A 309 -18.27 5.54 -31.19
C ARG A 309 -17.12 6.34 -30.62
N LEU A 310 -16.40 5.75 -29.69
CA LEU A 310 -15.31 6.36 -28.95
C LEU A 310 -14.24 6.94 -29.88
N LYS A 311 -13.92 6.23 -30.99
CA LYS A 311 -12.95 6.70 -31.98
C LYS A 311 -13.31 8.03 -32.68
N ASN A 312 -14.58 8.45 -32.61
CA ASN A 312 -15.09 9.68 -33.20
C ASN A 312 -15.22 10.82 -32.19
N ARG A 313 -14.78 10.62 -30.93
CA ARG A 313 -14.91 11.61 -29.84
C ARG A 313 -13.60 12.36 -29.62
N ASP A 314 -13.70 13.61 -29.18
CA ASP A 314 -12.52 14.44 -28.88
C ASP A 314 -11.61 13.77 -27.85
N GLY A 315 -10.31 13.77 -28.13
CA GLY A 315 -9.29 13.09 -27.31
C GLY A 315 -9.13 11.60 -27.62
N PHE A 316 -9.95 11.04 -28.52
CA PHE A 316 -9.82 9.67 -29.02
C PHE A 316 -9.63 9.65 -30.53
N GLY A 317 -8.82 8.70 -30.99
CA GLY A 317 -8.72 8.34 -32.39
C GLY A 317 -8.80 6.82 -32.54
N GLU A 318 -8.66 6.35 -33.78
CA GLU A 318 -8.74 4.91 -34.08
C GLU A 318 -7.69 4.11 -33.30
N ARG A 319 -6.43 4.52 -33.34
CA ARG A 319 -5.34 3.83 -32.65
C ARG A 319 -5.47 3.87 -31.13
N SER A 320 -5.83 5.02 -30.54
CA SER A 320 -5.96 5.12 -29.07
C SER A 320 -7.13 4.29 -28.54
N THR A 321 -8.24 4.24 -29.29
CA THR A 321 -9.40 3.42 -28.99
C THR A 321 -9.06 1.93 -29.06
N GLN A 322 -8.40 1.50 -30.14
CA GLN A 322 -7.93 0.11 -30.28
C GLN A 322 -6.98 -0.29 -29.16
N ASN A 323 -6.02 0.57 -28.81
CA ASN A 323 -5.09 0.33 -27.71
C ASN A 323 -5.82 0.18 -26.36
N LEU A 324 -6.81 1.05 -26.08
CA LEU A 324 -7.60 0.95 -24.85
C LEU A 324 -8.36 -0.38 -24.78
N PHE A 325 -9.04 -0.78 -25.86
CA PHE A 325 -9.78 -2.04 -25.89
C PHE A 325 -8.86 -3.25 -25.77
N ALA A 326 -7.71 -3.23 -26.44
CA ALA A 326 -6.69 -4.28 -26.29
C ALA A 326 -6.14 -4.34 -24.85
N ALA A 327 -5.90 -3.19 -24.22
CA ALA A 327 -5.45 -3.13 -22.83
C ALA A 327 -6.49 -3.67 -21.86
N ILE A 328 -7.78 -3.40 -22.06
CA ILE A 328 -8.88 -3.98 -21.26
C ILE A 328 -8.93 -5.50 -21.46
N GLU A 329 -8.91 -5.97 -22.70
CA GLU A 329 -9.01 -7.39 -23.04
C GLU A 329 -7.86 -8.20 -22.44
N ALA A 330 -6.63 -7.66 -22.50
CA ALA A 330 -5.46 -8.27 -21.89
C ALA A 330 -5.59 -8.51 -20.38
N LYS A 331 -6.46 -7.75 -19.70
CA LYS A 331 -6.69 -7.89 -18.25
C LYS A 331 -7.88 -8.76 -17.88
N ARG A 332 -8.51 -9.46 -18.85
CA ARG A 332 -9.45 -10.54 -18.51
C ARG A 332 -8.76 -11.66 -17.74
N GLN A 333 -7.50 -11.93 -18.07
CA GLN A 333 -6.65 -12.81 -17.28
C GLN A 333 -6.04 -12.01 -16.13
N ILE A 334 -6.38 -12.40 -14.89
CA ILE A 334 -5.96 -11.65 -13.70
C ILE A 334 -5.51 -12.60 -12.58
N PRO A 335 -4.39 -12.32 -11.90
CA PRO A 335 -4.02 -12.99 -10.65
C PRO A 335 -5.06 -12.83 -9.55
N LEU A 336 -5.26 -13.87 -8.74
CA LEU A 336 -6.25 -13.88 -7.66
C LEU A 336 -6.03 -12.77 -6.62
N ASP A 337 -4.77 -12.51 -6.24
CA ASP A 337 -4.41 -11.44 -5.30
C ASP A 337 -4.84 -10.04 -5.82
N ARG A 338 -4.56 -9.74 -7.09
CA ARG A 338 -4.95 -8.48 -7.72
C ARG A 338 -6.45 -8.35 -7.88
N LEU A 339 -7.15 -9.45 -8.17
CA LEU A 339 -8.61 -9.47 -8.18
C LEU A 339 -9.17 -9.13 -6.80
N ILE A 340 -8.77 -9.83 -5.74
CA ILE A 340 -9.25 -9.56 -4.37
C ILE A 340 -8.95 -8.12 -3.98
N PHE A 341 -7.76 -7.61 -4.29
CA PHE A 341 -7.39 -6.22 -4.02
C PHE A 341 -8.29 -5.23 -4.77
N SER A 342 -8.60 -5.50 -6.04
CA SER A 342 -9.40 -4.64 -6.91
C SER A 342 -10.84 -4.44 -6.43
N LEU A 343 -11.41 -5.40 -5.68
CA LEU A 343 -12.76 -5.32 -5.12
C LEU A 343 -12.91 -4.14 -4.14
N GLY A 344 -11.80 -3.62 -3.61
CA GLY A 344 -11.82 -2.41 -2.80
C GLY A 344 -12.51 -2.59 -1.45
N ILE A 345 -12.56 -3.83 -0.94
CA ILE A 345 -13.19 -4.19 0.34
C ILE A 345 -12.47 -3.48 1.48
N ARG A 346 -13.24 -2.91 2.41
CA ARG A 346 -12.71 -2.18 3.58
C ARG A 346 -11.73 -3.09 4.35
N HIS A 347 -10.61 -2.51 4.80
CA HIS A 347 -9.53 -3.21 5.52
C HIS A 347 -8.74 -4.27 4.72
N VAL A 348 -9.16 -4.62 3.49
CA VAL A 348 -8.46 -5.57 2.61
C VAL A 348 -7.50 -4.80 1.69
N GLY A 349 -6.28 -4.58 2.15
CA GLY A 349 -5.20 -4.01 1.35
C GLY A 349 -4.41 -5.05 0.55
N GLU A 350 -3.48 -4.60 -0.30
CA GLU A 350 -2.68 -5.46 -1.19
C GLU A 350 -2.00 -6.64 -0.48
N ALA A 351 -1.42 -6.40 0.71
CA ALA A 351 -0.80 -7.45 1.50
C ALA A 351 -1.80 -8.50 2.00
N ALA A 352 -2.99 -8.07 2.45
CA ALA A 352 -4.05 -8.98 2.88
C ALA A 352 -4.58 -9.79 1.69
N SER A 353 -4.78 -9.14 0.53
CA SER A 353 -5.17 -9.82 -0.72
C SER A 353 -4.16 -10.88 -1.15
N GLY A 354 -2.86 -10.58 -1.03
CA GLY A 354 -1.79 -11.55 -1.29
C GLY A 354 -1.85 -12.76 -0.35
N LEU A 355 -2.07 -12.55 0.94
CA LEU A 355 -2.21 -13.64 1.92
C LEU A 355 -3.44 -14.51 1.63
N LEU A 356 -4.58 -13.88 1.35
CA LEU A 356 -5.82 -14.58 1.01
C LEU A 356 -5.66 -15.42 -0.26
N ALA A 357 -5.05 -14.84 -1.29
CA ALA A 357 -4.82 -15.54 -2.55
C ALA A 357 -3.81 -16.69 -2.40
N GLN A 358 -2.78 -16.55 -1.58
CA GLN A 358 -1.85 -17.65 -1.25
C GLN A 358 -2.55 -18.78 -0.50
N HIS A 359 -3.42 -18.44 0.44
CA HIS A 359 -4.13 -19.42 1.27
C HIS A 359 -5.19 -20.19 0.47
N TYR A 360 -6.05 -19.49 -0.27
CA TYR A 360 -7.18 -20.11 -0.99
C TYR A 360 -6.83 -20.57 -2.41
N SER A 361 -5.75 -20.04 -3.02
CA SER A 361 -5.19 -20.40 -4.34
C SER A 361 -6.10 -20.17 -5.56
N THR A 362 -7.41 -20.39 -5.45
CA THR A 362 -8.38 -20.27 -6.55
C THR A 362 -9.56 -19.39 -6.14
N TRP A 363 -10.19 -18.73 -7.13
CA TRP A 363 -11.40 -17.94 -6.89
C TRP A 363 -12.55 -18.76 -6.27
N PRO A 364 -12.91 -19.96 -6.77
CA PRO A 364 -14.00 -20.75 -6.17
C PRO A 364 -13.74 -21.11 -4.69
N ALA A 365 -12.50 -21.45 -4.33
CA ALA A 365 -12.16 -21.76 -2.95
C ALA A 365 -12.30 -20.52 -2.03
N PHE A 366 -11.85 -19.36 -2.51
CA PHE A 366 -11.99 -18.09 -1.79
C PHE A 366 -13.47 -17.70 -1.63
N GLU A 367 -14.23 -17.72 -2.72
CA GLU A 367 -15.64 -17.32 -2.76
C GLU A 367 -16.51 -18.19 -1.84
N VAL A 368 -16.34 -19.51 -1.87
CA VAL A 368 -17.06 -20.42 -0.98
C VAL A 368 -16.72 -20.14 0.48
N ALA A 369 -15.44 -19.91 0.79
CA ALA A 369 -15.00 -19.61 2.15
C ALA A 369 -15.60 -18.31 2.68
N MET A 370 -15.60 -17.23 1.88
CA MET A 370 -16.15 -15.93 2.30
C MET A 370 -17.68 -15.97 2.43
N THR A 371 -18.35 -16.77 1.60
CA THR A 371 -19.82 -16.91 1.64
C THR A 371 -20.28 -17.70 2.87
N LYS A 372 -19.52 -18.72 3.29
CA LYS A 372 -19.90 -19.61 4.41
C LYS A 372 -19.34 -19.19 5.77
N ALA A 373 -18.34 -18.32 5.81
CA ALA A 373 -17.73 -17.91 7.06
C ALA A 373 -18.73 -17.12 7.93
N GLU A 374 -18.89 -17.56 9.18
CA GLU A 374 -19.55 -16.81 10.25
C GLU A 374 -18.75 -16.99 11.55
N PRO A 375 -18.79 -16.03 12.50
CA PRO A 375 -18.09 -16.17 13.77
C PRO A 375 -18.37 -17.54 14.44
N GLY A 376 -17.32 -18.36 14.55
CA GLY A 376 -17.40 -19.70 15.15
C GLY A 376 -17.49 -20.87 14.15
N THR A 377 -17.69 -20.62 12.85
CA THR A 377 -17.67 -21.69 11.83
C THR A 377 -16.23 -22.12 11.47
N PRO A 378 -16.04 -23.33 10.91
CA PRO A 378 -14.73 -23.77 10.44
C PRO A 378 -14.10 -22.79 9.43
N GLU A 379 -14.90 -22.21 8.53
CA GLU A 379 -14.44 -21.26 7.52
C GLU A 379 -13.98 -19.93 8.14
N TRP A 380 -14.65 -19.47 9.20
CA TRP A 380 -14.20 -18.29 9.95
C TRP A 380 -12.90 -18.53 10.70
N LEU A 381 -12.78 -19.70 11.33
CA LEU A 381 -11.55 -20.10 12.04
C LEU A 381 -10.38 -20.26 11.06
N ASP A 382 -10.63 -20.79 9.87
CA ASP A 382 -9.64 -20.87 8.78
C ASP A 382 -9.21 -19.47 8.31
N LEU A 383 -10.16 -18.58 8.03
CA LEU A 383 -9.89 -17.20 7.62
C LEU A 383 -9.08 -16.42 8.66
N THR A 384 -9.43 -16.56 9.94
CA THR A 384 -8.75 -15.86 11.04
C THR A 384 -7.46 -16.55 11.50
N ALA A 385 -7.16 -17.76 11.02
CA ALA A 385 -5.88 -18.42 11.24
C ALA A 385 -4.76 -17.90 10.32
N ILE A 386 -5.12 -17.21 9.22
CA ILE A 386 -4.15 -16.60 8.31
C ILE A 386 -3.40 -15.49 9.04
N ALA A 387 -2.08 -15.66 9.21
CA ALA A 387 -1.24 -14.70 9.90
C ALA A 387 -1.28 -13.34 9.18
N GLY A 388 -1.78 -12.30 9.87
CA GLY A 388 -2.02 -10.98 9.29
C GLY A 388 -3.48 -10.67 8.94
N ILE A 389 -4.39 -11.65 9.06
CA ILE A 389 -5.84 -11.46 8.89
C ILE A 389 -6.52 -11.53 10.26
N GLY A 390 -6.89 -10.36 10.78
CA GLY A 390 -7.65 -10.25 12.03
C GLY A 390 -9.17 -10.26 11.80
N THR A 391 -9.93 -10.28 12.90
CA THR A 391 -11.40 -10.29 12.88
C THR A 391 -12.00 -9.11 12.11
N VAL A 392 -11.38 -7.94 12.15
CA VAL A 392 -11.85 -6.75 11.40
C VAL A 392 -11.81 -6.98 9.88
N VAL A 393 -10.74 -7.59 9.38
CA VAL A 393 -10.60 -7.93 7.95
C VAL A 393 -11.58 -9.04 7.58
N ALA A 394 -11.67 -10.08 8.42
CA ALA A 394 -12.59 -11.20 8.23
C ALA A 394 -14.05 -10.74 8.18
N SER A 395 -14.49 -9.90 9.13
CA SER A 395 -15.84 -9.33 9.14
C SER A 395 -16.14 -8.52 7.89
N SER A 396 -15.18 -7.74 7.39
CA SER A 396 -15.37 -6.90 6.20
C SER A 396 -15.55 -7.75 4.94
N LEU A 397 -14.75 -8.81 4.79
CA LEU A 397 -14.89 -9.77 3.70
C LEU A 397 -16.27 -10.45 3.73
N VAL A 398 -16.64 -11.03 4.87
CA VAL A 398 -17.91 -11.74 5.03
C VAL A 398 -19.10 -10.81 4.81
N ALA A 399 -19.05 -9.58 5.34
CA ALA A 399 -20.11 -8.59 5.15
C ALA A 399 -20.31 -8.26 3.66
N THR A 400 -19.23 -8.13 2.90
CA THR A 400 -19.31 -7.88 1.45
C THR A 400 -19.95 -9.04 0.69
N PHE A 401 -19.56 -10.28 0.97
CA PHE A 401 -20.14 -11.45 0.29
C PHE A 401 -21.59 -11.74 0.71
N ARG A 402 -22.05 -11.20 1.84
CA ARG A 402 -23.45 -11.28 2.29
C ARG A 402 -24.33 -10.15 1.78
N ASN A 403 -23.74 -9.04 1.32
CA ASN A 403 -24.51 -7.95 0.75
C ASN A 403 -24.95 -8.32 -0.67
N PRO A 404 -26.26 -8.46 -0.96
CA PRO A 404 -26.72 -8.93 -2.27
C PRO A 404 -26.24 -8.04 -3.42
N SER A 405 -26.25 -6.71 -3.25
CA SER A 405 -25.82 -5.81 -4.32
C SER A 405 -24.32 -5.84 -4.58
N GLU A 406 -23.49 -5.99 -3.54
CA GLU A 406 -22.05 -6.16 -3.73
C GLU A 406 -21.74 -7.52 -4.35
N ARG A 407 -22.47 -8.56 -3.90
CA ARG A 407 -22.36 -9.93 -4.43
C ARG A 407 -22.71 -9.98 -5.92
N ASP A 408 -23.83 -9.40 -6.32
CA ASP A 408 -24.26 -9.36 -7.73
C ASP A 408 -23.23 -8.63 -8.60
N ALA A 409 -22.65 -7.53 -8.11
CA ALA A 409 -21.61 -6.79 -8.83
C ALA A 409 -20.31 -7.60 -8.97
N ILE A 410 -19.93 -8.37 -7.94
CA ILE A 410 -18.80 -9.29 -7.99
C ILE A 410 -19.09 -10.41 -9.00
N ASP A 411 -20.24 -11.06 -8.94
CA ASP A 411 -20.58 -12.16 -9.84
C ASP A 411 -20.63 -11.69 -11.31
N ALA A 412 -21.20 -10.51 -11.59
CA ALA A 412 -21.20 -9.90 -12.92
C ALA A 412 -19.78 -9.63 -13.44
N LEU A 413 -18.86 -9.21 -12.57
CA LEU A 413 -17.46 -9.03 -12.92
C LEU A 413 -16.78 -10.37 -13.20
N ILE A 414 -16.96 -11.37 -12.34
CA ILE A 414 -16.28 -12.67 -12.46
C ILE A 414 -16.60 -13.37 -13.79
N VAL A 415 -17.83 -13.23 -14.29
CA VAL A 415 -18.24 -13.77 -15.60
C VAL A 415 -17.39 -13.19 -16.76
N GLN A 416 -16.83 -11.99 -16.60
CA GLN A 416 -16.00 -11.36 -17.61
C GLN A 416 -14.52 -11.78 -17.56
N LEU A 417 -14.12 -12.56 -16.54
CA LEU A 417 -12.73 -12.79 -16.19
C LEU A 417 -12.33 -14.27 -16.26
N GLN A 418 -11.03 -14.47 -16.48
CA GLN A 418 -10.33 -15.73 -16.31
C GLN A 418 -9.35 -15.57 -15.13
N VAL A 419 -9.82 -15.91 -13.93
CA VAL A 419 -9.01 -15.76 -12.71
C VAL A 419 -7.92 -16.82 -12.69
N GLN A 420 -6.67 -16.37 -12.66
CA GLN A 420 -5.52 -17.25 -12.63
C GLN A 420 -5.42 -17.91 -11.25
N THR A 421 -5.18 -19.22 -11.26
CA THR A 421 -4.84 -19.94 -10.03
C THR A 421 -3.50 -19.43 -9.54
N GLN A 422 -3.46 -19.01 -8.29
CA GLN A 422 -2.22 -18.66 -7.64
C GLN A 422 -1.52 -19.97 -7.26
N LEU A 423 -0.56 -20.36 -8.09
CA LEU A 423 0.34 -21.46 -7.75
C LEU A 423 1.06 -21.04 -6.46
N ALA A 424 0.93 -21.86 -5.42
CA ALA A 424 1.70 -21.69 -4.20
C ALA A 424 3.16 -21.44 -4.60
N ARG A 425 3.75 -20.36 -4.06
CA ARG A 425 5.15 -20.00 -4.29
C ARG A 425 5.96 -21.28 -4.22
N ARG A 426 6.68 -21.60 -5.31
CA ARG A 426 7.37 -22.87 -5.55
C ARG A 426 7.74 -23.47 -4.20
N VAL A 427 6.97 -24.47 -3.81
CA VAL A 427 7.22 -25.25 -2.60
C VAL A 427 8.71 -25.54 -2.66
N ILE A 428 9.49 -24.94 -1.75
CA ILE A 428 10.79 -25.50 -1.44
C ILE A 428 10.45 -26.95 -1.15
N ASP A 429 11.01 -27.92 -1.88
CA ASP A 429 10.79 -29.34 -1.62
C ASP A 429 11.12 -29.55 -0.14
N SER A 430 10.08 -29.53 0.68
CA SER A 430 10.20 -29.47 2.13
C SER A 430 9.41 -30.64 2.69
N PRO A 431 9.90 -31.30 3.75
CA PRO A 431 9.22 -32.44 4.34
C PRO A 431 7.79 -32.14 4.85
N ILE A 432 7.42 -30.86 4.96
CA ILE A 432 6.15 -30.37 5.50
C ILE A 432 5.29 -29.60 4.48
N ALA A 433 5.70 -29.58 3.21
CA ALA A 433 4.90 -28.99 2.16
C ALA A 433 3.50 -29.60 2.08
N GLY A 434 2.47 -28.75 2.05
CA GLY A 434 1.07 -29.18 1.98
C GLY A 434 0.49 -29.78 3.27
N LYS A 435 1.31 -30.02 4.29
CA LYS A 435 0.90 -30.61 5.58
C LYS A 435 0.31 -29.57 6.51
N THR A 436 -0.67 -29.98 7.32
CA THR A 436 -1.24 -29.17 8.39
C THR A 436 -0.42 -29.32 9.67
N VAL A 437 0.15 -28.21 10.14
CA VAL A 437 1.08 -28.15 11.27
C VAL A 437 0.47 -27.35 12.42
N VAL A 438 0.56 -27.85 13.65
CA VAL A 438 0.09 -27.15 14.86
C VAL A 438 1.25 -26.94 15.83
N PHE A 439 1.42 -25.72 16.32
CA PHE A 439 2.39 -25.40 17.38
C PHE A 439 1.69 -25.32 18.74
N THR A 440 2.22 -26.02 19.74
CA THR A 440 1.70 -26.02 21.12
C THR A 440 2.86 -26.03 22.13
N GLY A 441 2.63 -25.55 23.35
CA GLY A 441 3.69 -25.34 24.34
C GLY A 441 4.63 -24.16 24.00
N THR A 442 5.42 -23.71 24.96
CA THR A 442 6.36 -22.60 24.78
C THR A 442 7.53 -23.03 23.89
N LEU A 443 8.00 -22.15 22.99
CA LEU A 443 9.22 -22.37 22.21
C LEU A 443 10.33 -21.51 22.82
N GLU A 444 11.49 -22.10 23.11
CA GLU A 444 12.60 -21.48 23.84
C GLU A 444 13.69 -20.90 22.91
N LYS A 445 13.86 -21.46 21.71
CA LYS A 445 14.93 -21.11 20.75
C LYS A 445 14.48 -20.12 19.68
N MET A 446 13.18 -20.05 19.41
CA MET A 446 12.57 -19.03 18.56
C MET A 446 11.17 -18.64 19.04
N THR A 447 10.66 -17.51 18.59
CA THR A 447 9.28 -17.14 18.88
C THR A 447 8.29 -18.06 18.15
N ARG A 448 7.11 -18.29 18.73
CA ARG A 448 6.06 -19.08 18.08
C ARG A 448 5.66 -18.50 16.72
N ASP A 449 5.68 -17.18 16.58
CA ASP A 449 5.33 -16.53 15.32
C ASP A 449 6.42 -16.73 14.26
N GLU A 450 7.70 -16.73 14.63
CA GLU A 450 8.81 -17.12 13.74
C GLU A 450 8.68 -18.58 13.29
N ALA A 451 8.35 -19.50 14.19
CA ALA A 451 8.15 -20.91 13.86
C ALA A 451 6.99 -21.10 12.87
N LYS A 452 5.86 -20.43 13.10
CA LYS A 452 4.72 -20.44 12.17
C LYS A 452 5.09 -19.86 10.80
N ALA A 453 5.80 -18.73 10.79
CA ALA A 453 6.23 -18.08 9.55
C ALA A 453 7.19 -18.98 8.75
N ARG A 454 8.13 -19.68 9.42
CA ARG A 454 8.99 -20.67 8.77
C ARG A 454 8.20 -21.84 8.20
N ALA A 455 7.25 -22.41 8.96
CA ALA A 455 6.40 -23.48 8.47
C ALA A 455 5.59 -23.06 7.23
N GLN A 456 5.02 -21.85 7.26
CA GLN A 456 4.29 -21.28 6.11
C GLN A 456 5.22 -21.04 4.91
N ALA A 457 6.44 -20.54 5.13
CA ALA A 457 7.44 -20.35 4.08
C ALA A 457 7.87 -21.67 3.43
N MET A 458 7.87 -22.76 4.20
CA MET A 458 8.12 -24.13 3.73
C MET A 458 6.90 -24.80 3.10
N GLY A 459 5.77 -24.09 2.98
CA GLY A 459 4.56 -24.58 2.32
C GLY A 459 3.59 -25.37 3.21
N ALA A 460 3.75 -25.34 4.53
CA ALA A 460 2.81 -25.97 5.46
C ALA A 460 1.61 -25.06 5.78
N LYS A 461 0.45 -25.67 6.05
CA LYS A 461 -0.75 -25.01 6.56
C LYS A 461 -0.70 -24.97 8.09
N VAL A 462 -0.61 -23.79 8.69
CA VAL A 462 -0.55 -23.67 10.16
C VAL A 462 -1.96 -23.60 10.75
N SER A 463 -2.31 -24.53 11.63
CA SER A 463 -3.58 -24.54 12.35
C SER A 463 -3.40 -24.19 13.83
N LEU A 464 -4.42 -23.59 14.44
CA LEU A 464 -4.48 -23.32 15.88
C LEU A 464 -5.05 -24.50 16.67
N SER A 465 -5.77 -25.42 16.04
CA SER A 465 -6.38 -26.58 16.67
C SER A 465 -5.89 -27.89 16.05
N VAL A 466 -5.77 -28.92 16.89
CA VAL A 466 -5.49 -30.28 16.44
C VAL A 466 -6.82 -30.90 16.03
N SER A 467 -6.86 -31.45 14.82
CA SER A 467 -8.01 -32.18 14.25
C SER A 467 -7.52 -33.41 13.50
N ALA A 468 -8.42 -34.27 13.03
CA ALA A 468 -8.08 -35.41 12.18
C ALA A 468 -7.37 -35.02 10.86
N LYS A 469 -7.39 -33.74 10.47
CA LYS A 469 -6.67 -33.21 9.30
C LYS A 469 -5.26 -32.70 9.63
N THR A 470 -4.83 -32.77 10.89
CA THR A 470 -3.51 -32.30 11.33
C THR A 470 -2.47 -33.40 11.07
N ASP A 471 -1.39 -33.05 10.38
CA ASP A 471 -0.34 -33.98 9.97
C ASP A 471 0.84 -33.99 10.95
N LEU A 472 1.13 -32.86 11.60
CA LEU A 472 2.28 -32.69 12.48
C LEU A 472 1.99 -31.71 13.63
N VAL A 473 2.41 -32.05 14.84
CA VAL A 473 2.36 -31.17 16.00
C VAL A 473 3.76 -30.91 16.53
N ILE A 474 4.16 -29.64 16.65
CA ILE A 474 5.39 -29.23 17.33
C ILE A 474 5.01 -28.90 18.76
N ALA A 475 5.58 -29.64 19.71
CA ALA A 475 5.26 -29.55 21.13
C ALA A 475 6.48 -29.10 21.94
N GLY A 476 6.44 -27.85 22.41
CA GLY A 476 7.40 -27.36 23.39
C GLY A 476 6.93 -27.59 24.84
N PRO A 477 7.74 -27.20 25.84
CA PRO A 477 7.37 -27.29 27.25
C PRO A 477 5.97 -26.72 27.54
N GLY A 478 5.13 -27.49 28.24
CA GLY A 478 3.75 -27.09 28.59
C GLY A 478 2.67 -27.35 27.53
N ALA A 479 2.95 -28.14 26.48
CA ALA A 479 2.02 -28.55 25.43
C ALA A 479 0.88 -29.52 25.88
N GLY A 480 0.24 -29.29 27.04
CA GLY A 480 -0.59 -30.29 27.71
C GLY A 480 -1.81 -30.81 26.92
N SER A 481 -2.78 -29.96 26.59
CA SER A 481 -4.08 -30.42 26.06
C SER A 481 -4.03 -30.82 24.58
N LYS A 482 -3.30 -30.07 23.75
CA LYS A 482 -3.22 -30.33 22.30
C LYS A 482 -2.31 -31.52 21.95
N ALA A 483 -1.23 -31.74 22.70
CA ALA A 483 -0.39 -32.92 22.48
C ALA A 483 -1.13 -34.22 22.84
N LYS A 484 -1.95 -34.21 23.91
CA LYS A 484 -2.81 -35.35 24.26
C LYS A 484 -3.83 -35.67 23.16
N VAL A 485 -4.47 -34.65 22.59
CA VAL A 485 -5.40 -34.82 21.45
C VAL A 485 -4.65 -35.38 20.24
N ALA A 486 -3.47 -34.86 19.93
CA ALA A 486 -2.65 -35.35 18.82
C ALA A 486 -2.26 -36.82 19.00
N GLN A 487 -1.85 -37.21 20.21
CA GLN A 487 -1.51 -38.57 20.57
C GLN A 487 -2.71 -39.53 20.44
N SER A 488 -3.90 -39.09 20.86
CA SER A 488 -5.14 -39.87 20.73
C SER A 488 -5.58 -40.10 19.28
N LEU A 489 -5.20 -39.18 18.39
CA LEU A 489 -5.51 -39.23 16.95
C LEU A 489 -4.37 -39.87 16.13
N GLY A 490 -3.28 -40.33 16.77
CA GLY A 490 -2.14 -40.94 16.09
C GLY A 490 -1.31 -39.97 15.24
N ILE A 491 -1.38 -38.66 15.53
CA ILE A 491 -0.70 -37.61 14.78
C ILE A 491 0.76 -37.51 15.23
N LYS A 492 1.70 -37.32 14.30
CA LYS A 492 3.12 -37.18 14.60
C LYS A 492 3.38 -35.94 15.47
N ILE A 493 4.11 -36.14 16.58
CA ILE A 493 4.54 -35.07 17.49
C ILE A 493 6.06 -34.97 17.44
N ILE A 494 6.61 -33.78 17.30
CA ILE A 494 8.05 -33.49 17.35
C ILE A 494 8.34 -32.36 18.34
N ASP A 495 9.57 -32.28 18.84
CA ASP A 495 10.03 -31.18 19.69
C ASP A 495 10.58 -29.98 18.91
N GLU A 496 11.05 -28.94 19.63
CA GLU A 496 11.58 -27.73 19.01
C GLU A 496 12.91 -27.95 18.27
N ASP A 497 13.73 -28.92 18.69
CA ASP A 497 15.01 -29.20 18.07
C ASP A 497 14.86 -30.00 16.78
N GLU A 498 13.95 -30.96 16.79
CA GLU A 498 13.51 -31.66 15.59
C GLU A 498 12.85 -30.69 14.60
N TRP A 499 12.10 -29.69 15.08
CA TRP A 499 11.55 -28.63 14.24
C TRP A 499 12.64 -27.80 13.57
N ILE A 500 13.68 -27.37 14.31
CA ILE A 500 14.80 -26.61 13.77
C ILE A 500 15.57 -27.43 12.74
N ALA A 501 15.84 -28.70 13.03
CA ALA A 501 16.52 -29.60 12.10
C ALA A 501 15.71 -29.82 10.81
N LEU A 502 14.38 -29.95 10.94
CA LEU A 502 13.46 -30.12 9.81
C LEU A 502 13.28 -28.83 9.00
N ALA A 503 13.37 -27.66 9.65
CA ALA A 503 13.24 -26.36 9.01
C ALA A 503 14.50 -25.88 8.27
N GLY A 504 15.63 -26.57 8.46
CA GLY A 504 16.93 -26.22 7.89
C GLY A 504 17.64 -25.08 8.63
N HIS A 505 18.96 -25.15 8.67
CA HIS A 505 19.82 -24.03 9.05
C HIS A 505 20.10 -23.18 7.81
N GLU A 506 19.49 -22.01 7.72
CA GLU A 506 20.02 -20.89 6.90
C GLU A 506 20.71 -19.88 7.79
#